data_AF-A0A0B7FQG3-F1
#
_entry.id   AF-A0A0B7FQG3-F1
#
_cell.length_a   1.000
_cell.length_b   1.000
_cell.length_c   1.000
_cell.angle_alpha   90.00
_cell.angle_beta   90.00
_cell.angle_gamma   90.00
#
_symmetry.space_group_name_H-M   'P 1'
#
loop_
_entity.id
_entity.type
_entity.pdbx_description
1 polymer ?
#
loop_
_entity_poly.entity_id
_entity_poly.type
_entity_poly.pdbx_seq_one_letter_code
_entity_poly.pdbx_strand_id
1 'polypeptide(L)'
;MVASKIGTASDTRVCMQKRVEGKTRMAKVLAARKLIYELGHSVQSQSVEKFLSADSYVPTINAFSRRLGEFKFNIFETFVVDLLHEVELGVWKSVLKHLVRVLHLNGNATVVEFNKRFRNVPTFGTAIRKFSSDVSSMSRLAARDFEDVLQCCIPVFDGLLPNLCTESSEKLLFILAEWHGLAKLRLHTSETLKVMKKLTVQLGSELCRFAEVTKDLDVRETPKEYLQRRKQAEAQAALRRKVGAQSKSKIQVPENASNGRRQCELNLNTHKVHALADYVEHIQEFGTTDSYSTQISERQHRKVKVQYSRTNGKSDTVNQMTHINDICETLQDMKDELARQQANTSESMPDPLAVQSLLDGSKYIIGQTDRNDDKIPRILQWVNKQHLDDAMKFFMPQLKRHLLSCFLGGYEHANCNEGEMSQVRFLCNTMYQHKTLRINYTSYDVQRQQDLVTPSCFVLFPSERSIDVDNSNVPTHPFLYAKVLGIYHANVSYRQNAPRRMDFVHVRWLYYDYGQPGGRDIFRLDCVGYEPCYSDEDNLDSFDFVDPKDIIRATHLIPDFRSGTSADFLTASHSISHDDPTEGFDWRYFYVNR
;
A
#
# COMPACT_ATOMS: atom_id res chain seq x y z
N MET A 1 17.06 -25.32 -11.79
CA MET A 1 17.10 -24.66 -10.47
C MET A 1 15.81 -25.01 -9.75
N VAL A 2 15.92 -25.53 -8.53
CA VAL A 2 14.78 -25.73 -7.64
C VAL A 2 14.78 -24.52 -6.69
N ALA A 3 13.68 -23.79 -6.62
CA ALA A 3 13.49 -22.60 -5.79
C ALA A 3 13.50 -22.88 -4.28
N SER A 4 13.67 -24.14 -3.87
CA SER A 4 13.85 -24.56 -2.48
C SER A 4 15.15 -24.06 -1.81
N LYS A 5 15.86 -23.11 -2.44
CA LYS A 5 17.24 -22.76 -2.08
C LYS A 5 17.51 -21.27 -1.94
N ILE A 6 16.53 -20.38 -2.11
CA ILE A 6 16.77 -18.93 -1.95
C ILE A 6 17.37 -18.62 -0.58
N GLY A 7 18.50 -17.90 -0.59
CA GLY A 7 19.22 -17.57 0.64
C GLY A 7 20.07 -18.71 1.22
N THR A 8 20.12 -19.88 0.58
CA THR A 8 21.06 -20.96 0.95
C THR A 8 22.45 -20.69 0.40
N ALA A 9 23.47 -21.32 1.00
CA ALA A 9 24.84 -21.26 0.49
C ALA A 9 24.96 -21.75 -0.96
N SER A 10 24.11 -22.68 -1.39
CA SER A 10 24.12 -23.18 -2.77
C SER A 10 23.56 -22.18 -3.78
N ASP A 11 22.53 -21.43 -3.39
CA ASP A 11 21.95 -20.36 -4.21
C ASP A 11 22.91 -19.17 -4.28
N THR A 12 23.51 -18.79 -3.15
CA THR A 12 24.56 -17.77 -3.09
C THR A 12 25.72 -18.08 -4.05
N ARG A 13 26.18 -19.34 -4.10
CA ARG A 13 27.24 -19.77 -5.03
C ARG A 13 26.82 -19.64 -6.50
N VAL A 14 25.55 -19.87 -6.82
CA VAL A 14 25.03 -19.73 -8.19
C VAL A 14 24.91 -18.25 -8.57
N CYS A 15 24.42 -17.38 -7.67
CA CYS A 15 24.39 -15.93 -7.88
C CYS A 15 25.80 -15.34 -8.10
N MET A 16 26.83 -15.88 -7.44
CA MET A 16 28.22 -15.49 -7.67
C MET A 16 28.76 -15.87 -9.06
N GLN A 17 28.13 -16.82 -9.76
CA GLN A 17 28.50 -17.21 -11.12
C GLN A 17 27.81 -16.31 -12.15
N LYS A 18 28.12 -15.00 -12.09
CA LYS A 18 27.57 -14.03 -13.04
C LYS A 18 27.93 -14.39 -14.48
N ARG A 19 26.96 -14.26 -15.38
CA ARG A 19 27.19 -14.43 -16.81
C ARG A 19 28.00 -13.25 -17.32
N VAL A 20 29.00 -13.56 -18.13
CA VAL A 20 29.87 -12.55 -18.74
C VAL A 20 29.66 -12.54 -20.24
N GLU A 21 29.45 -11.35 -20.80
CA GLU A 21 29.53 -11.14 -22.23
C GLU A 21 30.97 -11.42 -22.69
N GLY A 22 31.15 -12.39 -23.57
CA GLY A 22 32.49 -12.79 -23.99
C GLY A 22 32.53 -13.47 -25.35
N LYS A 23 33.76 -13.59 -25.89
CA LYS A 23 34.02 -14.23 -27.19
C LYS A 23 33.41 -15.63 -27.30
N THR A 24 33.42 -16.38 -26.21
CA THR A 24 32.84 -17.74 -26.13
C THR A 24 31.34 -17.77 -26.37
N ARG A 25 30.58 -16.87 -25.72
CA ARG A 25 29.13 -16.75 -25.96
C ARG A 25 28.86 -16.32 -27.40
N MET A 26 29.58 -15.31 -27.88
CA MET A 26 29.39 -14.79 -29.24
C MET A 26 29.67 -15.87 -30.29
N ALA A 27 30.69 -16.70 -30.09
CA ALA A 27 30.98 -17.84 -30.95
C ALA A 27 29.84 -18.86 -30.97
N LYS A 28 29.26 -19.22 -29.82
CA LYS A 28 28.08 -20.12 -29.74
C LYS A 28 26.88 -19.53 -30.51
N VAL A 29 26.60 -18.23 -30.32
CA VAL A 29 25.49 -17.54 -30.99
C VAL A 29 25.72 -17.46 -32.51
N LEU A 30 26.93 -17.14 -32.95
CA LEU A 30 27.27 -17.07 -34.38
C LEU A 30 27.19 -18.46 -35.05
N ALA A 31 27.66 -19.52 -34.38
CA ALA A 31 27.54 -20.89 -34.87
C ALA A 31 26.07 -21.32 -35.02
N ALA A 32 25.23 -21.02 -34.03
CA ALA A 32 23.80 -21.28 -34.10
C ALA A 32 23.13 -20.49 -35.24
N ARG A 33 23.51 -19.21 -35.42
CA ARG A 33 23.00 -18.38 -36.53
C ARG A 33 23.41 -18.91 -37.90
N LYS A 34 24.63 -19.40 -38.05
CA LYS A 34 25.10 -20.04 -39.29
C LYS A 34 24.23 -21.25 -39.65
N LEU A 35 23.95 -22.11 -38.67
CA LEU A 35 23.08 -23.27 -38.86
C LEU A 35 21.67 -22.87 -39.30
N ILE A 36 21.11 -21.81 -38.72
CA ILE A 36 19.74 -21.36 -39.02
C ILE A 36 19.67 -20.65 -40.38
N TYR A 37 20.49 -19.61 -40.58
CA TYR A 37 20.35 -18.69 -41.70
C TYR A 37 21.07 -19.14 -42.98
N GLU A 38 22.20 -19.86 -42.86
CA GLU A 38 22.97 -20.31 -44.03
C GLU A 38 22.66 -21.76 -44.39
N LEU A 39 22.43 -22.62 -43.39
CA LEU A 39 22.22 -24.07 -43.58
C LEU A 39 20.76 -24.50 -43.45
N GLY A 40 19.84 -23.58 -43.16
CA GLY A 40 18.40 -23.83 -43.16
C GLY A 40 17.89 -24.74 -42.04
N HIS A 41 18.66 -24.95 -40.97
CA HIS A 41 18.20 -25.74 -39.83
C HIS A 41 17.08 -25.02 -39.06
N SER A 42 16.12 -25.78 -38.53
CA SER A 42 15.12 -25.23 -37.64
C SER A 42 15.76 -24.75 -36.32
N VAL A 43 15.18 -23.71 -35.73
CA VAL A 43 15.65 -23.14 -34.46
C VAL A 43 15.61 -24.15 -33.31
N GLN A 44 14.66 -25.09 -33.37
CA GLN A 44 14.47 -26.19 -32.40
C GLN A 44 15.25 -27.47 -32.78
N SER A 45 16.11 -27.42 -33.80
CA SER A 45 16.90 -28.58 -34.17
C SER A 45 17.93 -28.90 -33.08
N GLN A 46 18.17 -30.19 -32.83
CA GLN A 46 19.19 -30.64 -31.87
C GLN A 46 20.58 -30.03 -32.16
N SER A 47 20.88 -29.78 -33.44
CA SER A 47 22.13 -29.17 -33.87
C SER A 47 22.28 -27.73 -33.38
N VAL A 48 21.20 -26.95 -33.39
CA VAL A 48 21.16 -25.57 -32.87
C VAL A 48 21.10 -25.58 -31.34
N GLU A 49 20.24 -26.44 -30.76
CA GLU A 49 20.08 -26.53 -29.31
C GLU A 49 21.37 -26.95 -28.60
N LYS A 50 22.21 -27.79 -29.21
CA LYS A 50 23.52 -28.18 -28.67
C LYS A 50 24.40 -26.98 -28.30
N PHE A 51 24.29 -25.86 -29.01
CA PHE A 51 25.07 -24.65 -28.72
C PHE A 51 24.40 -23.72 -27.70
N LEU A 52 23.07 -23.73 -27.61
CA LEU A 52 22.31 -22.68 -26.93
C LEU A 52 21.59 -23.16 -25.65
N SER A 53 21.21 -24.43 -25.56
CA SER A 53 20.31 -24.93 -24.52
C SER A 53 20.92 -24.89 -23.12
N ALA A 54 22.20 -25.28 -22.98
CA ALA A 54 22.90 -25.36 -21.71
C ALA A 54 22.86 -24.03 -20.92
N ASP A 55 23.01 -22.91 -21.63
CA ASP A 55 23.02 -21.57 -21.05
C ASP A 55 21.68 -20.82 -21.26
N SER A 56 20.69 -21.46 -21.90
CA SER A 56 19.43 -20.83 -22.32
C SER A 56 19.65 -19.58 -23.19
N TYR A 57 20.60 -19.64 -24.11
CA TYR A 57 20.85 -18.56 -25.06
C TYR A 57 19.85 -18.60 -26.22
N VAL A 58 19.70 -17.46 -26.89
CA VAL A 58 18.92 -17.31 -28.13
C VAL A 58 19.85 -16.89 -29.27
N PRO A 59 19.57 -17.25 -30.53
CA PRO A 59 20.41 -16.94 -31.69
C PRO A 59 20.33 -15.45 -32.11
N THR A 60 20.30 -14.54 -31.13
CA THR A 60 20.09 -13.10 -31.30
C THR A 60 21.36 -12.34 -30.95
N ILE A 61 21.85 -11.52 -31.88
CA ILE A 61 22.91 -10.55 -31.61
C ILE A 61 22.24 -9.19 -31.48
N ASN A 62 22.15 -8.69 -30.24
CA ASN A 62 21.60 -7.36 -29.99
C ASN A 62 22.61 -6.25 -30.38
N ALA A 63 22.13 -5.01 -30.50
CA ALA A 63 22.95 -3.87 -30.90
C ALA A 63 24.07 -3.56 -29.90
N PHE A 64 23.84 -3.75 -28.60
CA PHE A 64 24.81 -3.50 -27.55
C PHE A 64 25.97 -4.50 -27.60
N SER A 65 25.72 -5.80 -27.69
CA SER A 65 26.76 -6.82 -27.84
C SER A 65 27.60 -6.58 -29.10
N ARG A 66 27.00 -6.07 -30.19
CA ARG A 66 27.72 -5.76 -31.43
C ARG A 66 28.56 -4.49 -31.33
N ARG A 67 28.00 -3.40 -30.78
CA ARG A 67 28.63 -2.07 -30.79
C ARG A 67 29.51 -1.81 -29.57
N LEU A 68 29.17 -2.41 -28.44
CA LEU A 68 29.81 -2.17 -27.15
C LEU A 68 30.67 -3.33 -26.66
N GLY A 69 30.60 -4.50 -27.32
CA GLY A 69 31.39 -5.68 -26.92
C GLY A 69 32.91 -5.44 -26.92
N GLU A 70 33.42 -4.58 -27.80
CA GLU A 70 34.84 -4.19 -27.84
C GLU A 70 35.26 -3.40 -26.60
N PHE A 71 34.34 -2.68 -25.98
CA PHE A 71 34.56 -1.92 -24.73
C PHE A 71 34.35 -2.77 -23.48
N LYS A 72 34.30 -4.10 -23.61
CA LYS A 72 34.04 -5.06 -22.51
C LYS A 72 32.69 -4.83 -21.82
N PHE A 73 31.73 -4.23 -22.51
CA PHE A 73 30.39 -4.04 -22.00
C PHE A 73 29.68 -5.39 -21.80
N ASN A 74 29.21 -5.64 -20.58
CA ASN A 74 28.47 -6.84 -20.25
C ASN A 74 26.96 -6.57 -20.24
N ILE A 75 26.24 -7.07 -21.26
CA ILE A 75 24.78 -6.86 -21.32
C ILE A 75 24.05 -7.48 -20.13
N PHE A 76 24.59 -8.54 -19.52
CA PHE A 76 23.92 -9.19 -18.39
C PHE A 76 23.82 -8.29 -17.15
N GLU A 77 24.73 -7.32 -17.00
CA GLU A 77 24.71 -6.32 -15.92
C GLU A 77 23.65 -5.23 -16.16
N THR A 78 23.03 -5.17 -17.35
CA THR A 78 21.95 -4.21 -17.63
C THR A 78 20.57 -4.68 -17.17
N PHE A 79 20.43 -5.98 -16.85
CA PHE A 79 19.17 -6.54 -16.39
C PHE A 79 19.06 -6.40 -14.87
N VAL A 80 18.59 -5.24 -14.45
CA VAL A 80 18.27 -4.94 -13.05
C VAL A 80 16.92 -5.53 -12.65
N VAL A 81 16.73 -5.70 -11.34
CA VAL A 81 15.47 -6.19 -10.76
C VAL A 81 14.31 -5.25 -11.06
N ASP A 82 13.11 -5.81 -11.14
CA ASP A 82 11.89 -5.06 -11.44
C ASP A 82 10.80 -5.39 -10.41
N LEU A 83 10.62 -4.49 -9.45
CA LEU A 83 9.67 -4.68 -8.35
C LEU A 83 8.23 -4.91 -8.84
N LEU A 84 7.82 -4.22 -9.90
CA LEU A 84 6.47 -4.34 -10.44
C LEU A 84 6.25 -5.72 -11.06
N HIS A 85 7.15 -6.17 -11.92
CA HIS A 85 6.95 -7.42 -12.67
C HIS A 85 7.33 -8.66 -11.87
N GLU A 86 8.37 -8.56 -11.04
CA GLU A 86 8.92 -9.69 -10.28
C GLU A 86 8.18 -9.88 -8.97
N VAL A 87 7.85 -8.82 -8.26
CA VAL A 87 7.23 -8.92 -6.93
C VAL A 87 5.73 -8.71 -7.02
N GLU A 88 5.25 -7.52 -7.38
CA GLU A 88 3.82 -7.17 -7.34
C GLU A 88 2.98 -8.07 -8.29
N LEU A 89 3.31 -8.08 -9.58
CA LEU A 89 2.67 -8.92 -10.60
C LEU A 89 3.22 -10.35 -10.66
N GLY A 90 4.22 -10.66 -9.83
CA GLY A 90 4.95 -11.91 -9.84
C GLY A 90 4.74 -12.73 -8.59
N VAL A 91 5.69 -12.64 -7.66
CA VAL A 91 5.69 -13.37 -6.39
C VAL A 91 4.39 -13.12 -5.63
N TRP A 92 4.06 -11.85 -5.37
CA TRP A 92 2.88 -11.50 -4.59
C TRP A 92 1.58 -11.96 -5.26
N LYS A 93 1.37 -11.65 -6.54
CA LYS A 93 0.21 -12.15 -7.28
C LYS A 93 0.08 -13.67 -7.22
N SER A 94 1.17 -14.42 -7.27
CA SER A 94 1.17 -15.88 -7.15
C SER A 94 0.75 -16.34 -5.74
N VAL A 95 1.32 -15.70 -4.70
CA VAL A 95 0.98 -15.96 -3.30
C VAL A 95 -0.47 -15.63 -3.01
N LEU A 96 -0.95 -14.44 -3.39
CA LEU A 96 -2.35 -14.03 -3.23
C LEU A 96 -3.29 -15.00 -3.94
N LYS A 97 -2.95 -15.43 -5.15
CA LYS A 97 -3.74 -16.41 -5.91
C LYS A 97 -3.84 -17.74 -5.17
N HIS A 98 -2.75 -18.19 -4.57
CA HIS A 98 -2.74 -19.40 -3.76
C HIS A 98 -3.54 -19.24 -2.47
N LEU A 99 -3.39 -18.12 -1.76
CA LEU A 99 -4.20 -17.79 -0.57
C LEU A 99 -5.70 -17.79 -0.87
N VAL A 100 -6.12 -17.21 -2.00
CA VAL A 100 -7.54 -17.25 -2.44
C VAL A 100 -8.02 -18.67 -2.72
N ARG A 101 -7.17 -19.55 -3.29
CA ARG A 101 -7.53 -20.97 -3.46
C ARG A 101 -7.64 -21.70 -2.12
N VAL A 102 -6.77 -21.38 -1.16
CA VAL A 102 -6.83 -21.91 0.20
C VAL A 102 -8.10 -21.44 0.92
N LEU A 103 -8.54 -20.19 0.75
CA LEU A 103 -9.81 -19.70 1.30
C LEU A 103 -11.01 -20.52 0.83
N HIS A 104 -11.00 -21.01 -0.41
CA HIS A 104 -12.07 -21.86 -0.94
C HIS A 104 -12.21 -23.22 -0.22
N LEU A 105 -11.20 -23.66 0.55
CA LEU A 105 -11.31 -24.86 1.39
C LEU A 105 -12.35 -24.69 2.50
N ASN A 106 -12.48 -23.48 3.04
CA ASN A 106 -13.47 -23.14 4.07
C ASN A 106 -14.85 -22.81 3.45
N GLY A 107 -14.99 -22.88 2.13
CA GLY A 107 -16.25 -22.66 1.40
C GLY A 107 -16.42 -21.25 0.83
N ASN A 108 -17.53 -21.05 0.13
CA ASN A 108 -17.78 -19.78 -0.59
C ASN A 108 -18.10 -18.60 0.36
N ALA A 109 -18.64 -18.87 1.55
CA ALA A 109 -18.96 -17.84 2.53
C ALA A 109 -17.70 -17.07 2.96
N THR A 110 -16.60 -17.78 3.19
CA THR A 110 -15.29 -17.20 3.54
C THR A 110 -14.76 -16.29 2.44
N VAL A 111 -14.97 -16.64 1.16
CA VAL A 111 -14.54 -15.81 0.02
C VAL A 111 -15.39 -14.56 -0.12
N VAL A 112 -16.69 -14.64 0.19
CA VAL A 112 -17.58 -13.46 0.25
C VAL A 112 -17.14 -12.53 1.38
N GLU A 113 -16.87 -13.08 2.56
CA GLU A 113 -16.38 -12.34 3.71
C GLU A 113 -15.03 -11.67 3.42
N PHE A 114 -14.08 -12.38 2.81
CA PHE A 114 -12.82 -11.83 2.34
C PHE A 114 -13.00 -10.58 1.46
N ASN A 115 -13.92 -10.61 0.50
CA ASN A 115 -14.18 -9.43 -0.35
C ASN A 115 -14.98 -8.35 0.38
N LYS A 116 -15.80 -8.70 1.38
CA LYS A 116 -16.51 -7.72 2.23
C LYS A 116 -15.50 -6.94 3.09
N ARG A 117 -14.55 -7.64 3.71
CA ARG A 117 -13.47 -7.04 4.50
C ARG A 117 -12.62 -6.08 3.69
N PHE A 118 -12.18 -6.46 2.48
CA PHE A 118 -11.47 -5.53 1.59
C PHE A 118 -12.27 -4.26 1.28
N ARG A 119 -13.59 -4.35 1.06
CA ARG A 119 -14.45 -3.18 0.82
C ARG A 119 -14.56 -2.24 2.01
N ASN A 120 -14.37 -2.78 3.22
CA ASN A 120 -14.42 -2.05 4.49
C ASN A 120 -13.04 -1.53 4.93
N VAL A 121 -11.97 -1.80 4.18
CA VAL A 121 -10.67 -1.15 4.41
C VAL A 121 -10.81 0.34 4.07
N PRO A 122 -10.49 1.25 4.99
CA PRO A 122 -10.59 2.69 4.74
C PRO A 122 -9.61 3.15 3.67
N THR A 123 -9.91 4.28 3.04
CA THR A 123 -8.97 4.93 2.11
C THR A 123 -7.92 5.72 2.88
N PHE A 124 -6.71 5.83 2.33
CA PHE A 124 -5.63 6.58 2.96
C PHE A 124 -4.87 7.43 1.96
N GLY A 125 -5.11 8.75 2.01
CA GLY A 125 -4.51 9.74 1.14
C GLY A 125 -4.59 9.34 -0.34
N THR A 126 -3.45 9.43 -1.04
CA THR A 126 -3.31 8.94 -2.41
C THR A 126 -2.80 7.50 -2.51
N ALA A 127 -2.39 6.92 -1.38
CA ALA A 127 -1.79 5.60 -1.31
C ALA A 127 -2.85 4.51 -1.45
N ILE A 128 -3.79 4.42 -0.49
CA ILE A 128 -4.83 3.38 -0.48
C ILE A 128 -6.13 3.91 -1.04
N ARG A 129 -6.62 3.27 -2.10
CA ARG A 129 -7.93 3.57 -2.70
C ARG A 129 -9.01 2.60 -2.23
N LYS A 130 -10.26 3.01 -2.39
CA LYS A 130 -11.42 2.18 -2.06
C LYS A 130 -11.42 0.91 -2.93
N PHE A 131 -11.44 -0.25 -2.29
CA PHE A 131 -11.58 -1.54 -2.98
C PHE A 131 -13.04 -1.77 -3.38
N SER A 132 -13.44 -1.32 -4.58
CA SER A 132 -14.83 -1.47 -5.04
C SER A 132 -15.16 -2.86 -5.63
N SER A 133 -14.16 -3.54 -6.18
CA SER A 133 -14.30 -4.84 -6.87
C SER A 133 -13.85 -6.00 -6.00
N ASP A 134 -14.33 -7.21 -6.32
CA ASP A 134 -13.89 -8.43 -5.64
C ASP A 134 -12.41 -8.72 -5.89
N VAL A 135 -11.59 -8.57 -4.86
CA VAL A 135 -10.15 -8.87 -4.88
C VAL A 135 -9.91 -10.35 -5.19
N SER A 136 -10.74 -11.26 -4.67
CA SER A 136 -10.66 -12.70 -4.94
C SER A 136 -10.74 -13.05 -6.42
N SER A 137 -11.45 -12.23 -7.21
CA SER A 137 -11.60 -12.44 -8.64
C SER A 137 -10.32 -12.12 -9.42
N MET A 138 -9.48 -11.23 -8.89
CA MET A 138 -8.29 -10.65 -9.53
C MET A 138 -8.56 -10.14 -10.95
N SER A 139 -9.81 -9.72 -11.23
CA SER A 139 -10.19 -9.17 -12.53
C SER A 139 -9.76 -7.71 -12.60
N ARG A 140 -9.12 -7.30 -13.69
CA ARG A 140 -8.87 -5.89 -14.02
C ARG A 140 -7.99 -5.14 -12.98
N LEU A 141 -7.25 -5.87 -12.15
CA LEU A 141 -6.26 -5.29 -11.23
C LEU A 141 -5.01 -4.89 -12.02
N ALA A 142 -4.62 -3.62 -11.90
CA ALA A 142 -3.31 -3.12 -12.31
C ALA A 142 -2.26 -3.44 -11.23
N ALA A 143 -0.97 -3.28 -11.54
CA ALA A 143 0.12 -3.53 -10.59
C ALA A 143 -0.05 -2.77 -9.26
N ARG A 144 -0.38 -1.48 -9.33
CA ARG A 144 -0.73 -0.64 -8.17
C ARG A 144 -1.80 -1.24 -7.26
N ASP A 145 -2.78 -1.97 -7.81
CA ASP A 145 -3.85 -2.53 -7.00
C ASP A 145 -3.35 -3.78 -6.26
N PHE A 146 -2.34 -4.48 -6.80
CA PHE A 146 -1.67 -5.57 -6.08
C PHE A 146 -0.84 -5.04 -4.90
N GLU A 147 -0.19 -3.88 -5.06
CA GLU A 147 0.48 -3.19 -3.95
C GLU A 147 -0.51 -2.82 -2.85
N ASP A 148 -1.60 -2.10 -3.17
CA ASP A 148 -2.62 -1.70 -2.19
C ASP A 148 -3.19 -2.93 -1.45
N VAL A 149 -3.39 -4.03 -2.18
CA VAL A 149 -3.83 -5.32 -1.63
C VAL A 149 -2.79 -5.94 -0.69
N LEU A 150 -1.49 -5.88 -1.00
CA LEU A 150 -0.44 -6.39 -0.09
C LEU A 150 -0.38 -5.59 1.21
N GLN A 151 -0.48 -4.26 1.12
CA GLN A 151 -0.43 -3.39 2.29
C GLN A 151 -1.60 -3.64 3.25
N CYS A 152 -2.77 -4.01 2.73
CA CYS A 152 -3.98 -4.13 3.54
C CYS A 152 -4.39 -5.58 3.85
N CYS A 153 -3.69 -6.60 3.33
CA CYS A 153 -4.21 -7.97 3.37
C CYS A 153 -4.15 -8.66 4.73
N ILE A 154 -3.21 -8.28 5.62
CA ILE A 154 -2.99 -8.99 6.88
C ILE A 154 -4.27 -9.00 7.74
N PRO A 155 -4.90 -7.85 8.07
CA PRO A 155 -6.18 -7.82 8.80
C PRO A 155 -7.32 -8.54 8.06
N VAL A 156 -7.30 -8.49 6.73
CA VAL A 156 -8.36 -9.11 5.93
C VAL A 156 -8.34 -10.63 6.02
N PHE A 157 -7.15 -11.24 6.00
CA PHE A 157 -6.99 -12.69 6.08
C PHE A 157 -7.11 -13.26 7.50
N ASP A 158 -6.96 -12.44 8.55
CA ASP A 158 -7.00 -12.90 9.94
C ASP A 158 -8.28 -13.69 10.26
N GLY A 159 -8.12 -14.92 10.73
CA GLY A 159 -9.20 -15.84 11.06
C GLY A 159 -9.99 -16.42 9.87
N LEU A 160 -9.61 -16.16 8.62
CA LEU A 160 -10.30 -16.73 7.44
C LEU A 160 -9.66 -18.00 6.89
N LEU A 161 -8.35 -18.19 7.09
CA LEU A 161 -7.60 -19.30 6.55
C LEU A 161 -7.72 -20.56 7.43
N PRO A 162 -7.58 -21.78 6.87
CA PRO A 162 -7.59 -23.01 7.65
C PRO A 162 -6.47 -23.03 8.71
N ASN A 163 -6.79 -23.49 9.92
CA ASN A 163 -5.87 -23.54 11.07
C ASN A 163 -4.51 -24.19 10.78
N LEU A 164 -4.46 -25.17 9.87
CA LEU A 164 -3.20 -25.83 9.49
C LEU A 164 -2.19 -24.88 8.84
N CYS A 165 -2.66 -23.82 8.18
CA CYS A 165 -1.81 -22.88 7.46
C CYS A 165 -1.84 -21.44 7.97
N THR A 166 -2.71 -21.11 8.94
CA THR A 166 -2.89 -19.75 9.47
C THR A 166 -1.59 -19.10 9.94
N GLU A 167 -0.84 -19.77 10.84
CA GLU A 167 0.45 -19.25 11.32
C GLU A 167 1.49 -19.14 10.18
N SER A 168 1.38 -20.01 9.17
CA SER A 168 2.23 -19.96 7.98
C SER A 168 1.95 -18.75 7.10
N SER A 169 0.68 -18.50 6.84
CA SER A 169 0.24 -17.34 6.07
C SER A 169 0.49 -16.02 6.79
N GLU A 170 0.21 -15.91 8.09
CA GLU A 170 0.36 -14.64 8.83
C GLU A 170 1.82 -14.18 8.83
N LYS A 171 2.75 -15.10 9.19
CA LYS A 171 4.20 -14.83 9.15
C LYS A 171 4.68 -14.48 7.74
N LEU A 172 4.24 -15.23 6.72
CA LEU A 172 4.60 -14.97 5.33
C LEU A 172 4.11 -13.59 4.87
N LEU A 173 2.85 -13.25 5.16
CA LEU A 173 2.26 -11.96 4.75
C LEU A 173 2.96 -10.79 5.44
N PHE A 174 3.27 -10.92 6.73
CA PHE A 174 4.02 -9.91 7.48
C PHE A 174 5.41 -9.69 6.89
N ILE A 175 6.19 -10.76 6.70
CA ILE A 175 7.55 -10.67 6.16
C ILE A 175 7.53 -10.15 4.72
N LEU A 176 6.56 -10.57 3.89
CA LEU A 176 6.45 -10.11 2.51
C LEU A 176 6.10 -8.61 2.44
N ALA A 177 5.20 -8.13 3.30
CA ALA A 177 4.87 -6.70 3.39
C ALA A 177 6.06 -5.88 3.88
N GLU A 178 6.76 -6.33 4.92
CA GLU A 178 7.97 -5.65 5.43
C GLU A 178 9.09 -5.61 4.38
N TRP A 179 9.34 -6.74 3.71
CA TRP A 179 10.32 -6.83 2.63
C TRP A 179 9.95 -5.90 1.46
N HIS A 180 8.68 -5.86 1.05
CA HIS A 180 8.19 -4.99 -0.02
C HIS A 180 8.33 -3.51 0.34
N GLY A 181 8.01 -3.13 1.59
CA GLY A 181 8.23 -1.79 2.11
C GLY A 181 9.70 -1.37 2.06
N LEU A 182 10.62 -2.25 2.47
CA LEU A 182 12.06 -2.00 2.36
C LEU A 182 12.54 -1.87 0.92
N ALA A 183 12.06 -2.72 0.01
CA ALA A 183 12.42 -2.68 -1.40
C ALA A 183 11.98 -1.38 -2.10
N LYS A 184 10.99 -0.69 -1.55
CA LYS A 184 10.46 0.60 -2.03
C LYS A 184 11.06 1.82 -1.37
N LEU A 185 12.00 1.66 -0.44
CA LEU A 185 12.69 2.81 0.12
C LEU A 185 13.42 3.58 -0.99
N ARG A 186 13.29 4.90 -0.96
CA ARG A 186 13.98 5.84 -1.84
C ARG A 186 15.33 6.29 -1.28
N LEU A 187 15.64 5.83 -0.08
CA LEU A 187 16.90 6.07 0.59
C LEU A 187 17.27 4.83 1.40
N HIS A 188 18.44 4.26 1.10
CA HIS A 188 18.99 3.11 1.82
C HIS A 188 20.27 3.49 2.56
N THR A 189 20.38 3.02 3.79
CA THR A 189 21.65 2.99 4.55
C THR A 189 22.23 1.57 4.56
N SER A 190 23.50 1.45 4.92
CA SER A 190 24.15 0.13 5.09
C SER A 190 23.38 -0.79 6.06
N GLU A 191 22.73 -0.23 7.08
CA GLU A 191 21.90 -0.99 8.02
C GLU A 191 20.59 -1.46 7.38
N THR A 192 19.88 -0.60 6.64
CA THR A 192 18.65 -1.02 5.94
C THR A 192 18.91 -2.15 4.93
N LEU A 193 20.07 -2.14 4.27
CA LEU A 193 20.47 -3.19 3.32
C LEU A 193 20.81 -4.51 4.03
N LYS A 194 21.44 -4.46 5.22
CA LYS A 194 21.65 -5.65 6.05
C LYS A 194 20.32 -6.25 6.50
N VAL A 195 19.38 -5.41 6.94
CA VAL A 195 18.02 -5.82 7.33
C VAL A 195 17.30 -6.46 6.14
N MET A 196 17.32 -5.81 4.97
CA MET A 196 16.73 -6.34 3.75
C MET A 196 17.32 -7.69 3.36
N LYS A 197 18.65 -7.85 3.43
CA LYS A 197 19.33 -9.14 3.16
C LYS A 197 18.85 -10.25 4.10
N LYS A 198 18.70 -9.96 5.40
CA LYS A 198 18.17 -10.91 6.39
C LYS A 198 16.72 -11.27 6.07
N LEU A 199 15.89 -10.27 5.78
CA LEU A 199 14.48 -10.47 5.41
C LEU A 199 14.32 -11.26 4.12
N THR A 200 15.18 -11.08 3.12
CA THR A 200 15.14 -11.90 1.88
C THR A 200 15.32 -13.39 2.18
N VAL A 201 16.23 -13.75 3.08
CA VAL A 201 16.44 -15.15 3.50
C VAL A 201 15.21 -15.67 4.25
N GLN A 202 14.67 -14.86 5.17
CA GLN A 202 13.46 -15.22 5.92
C GLN A 202 12.26 -15.39 4.98
N LEU A 203 12.06 -14.48 4.02
CA LEU A 203 11.00 -14.55 3.03
C LEU A 203 11.11 -15.82 2.18
N GLY A 204 12.32 -16.17 1.73
CA GLY A 204 12.55 -17.43 1.01
C GLY A 204 12.17 -18.66 1.84
N SER A 205 12.54 -18.68 3.13
CA SER A 205 12.20 -19.76 4.07
C SER A 205 10.69 -19.86 4.29
N GLU A 206 10.01 -18.75 4.54
CA GLU A 206 8.56 -18.72 4.78
C GLU A 206 7.75 -19.06 3.53
N LEU A 207 8.21 -18.65 2.34
CA LEU A 207 7.62 -19.10 1.07
C LEU A 207 7.69 -20.63 0.93
N CYS A 208 8.86 -21.22 1.22
CA CYS A 208 9.04 -22.67 1.19
C CYS A 208 8.15 -23.38 2.21
N ARG A 209 8.11 -22.87 3.46
CA ARG A 209 7.27 -23.43 4.52
C ARG A 209 5.78 -23.37 4.16
N PHE A 210 5.31 -22.25 3.62
CA PHE A 210 3.92 -22.11 3.20
C PHE A 210 3.58 -23.03 2.02
N ALA A 211 4.49 -23.19 1.05
CA ALA A 211 4.31 -24.13 -0.05
C ALA A 211 4.21 -25.59 0.46
N GLU A 212 5.03 -25.99 1.43
CA GLU A 212 5.01 -27.34 1.98
C GLU A 212 3.75 -27.59 2.81
N VAL A 213 3.38 -26.69 3.72
CA VAL A 213 2.17 -26.82 4.55
C VAL A 213 0.90 -26.90 3.70
N THR A 214 0.85 -26.17 2.58
CA THR A 214 -0.33 -26.18 1.71
C THR A 214 -0.37 -27.34 0.72
N LYS A 215 0.73 -28.09 0.59
CA LYS A 215 0.82 -29.26 -0.30
C LYS A 215 -0.05 -30.42 0.16
N ASP A 216 -0.16 -30.60 1.47
CA ASP A 216 -0.98 -31.64 2.09
C ASP A 216 -2.49 -31.29 2.11
N LEU A 217 -2.84 -30.08 1.72
CA LEU A 217 -4.23 -29.63 1.61
C LEU A 217 -4.79 -29.90 0.20
N ASP A 218 -6.09 -30.23 0.09
CA ASP A 218 -6.78 -30.40 -1.22
C ASP A 218 -7.08 -29.04 -1.89
N VAL A 219 -6.05 -28.21 -2.07
CA VAL A 219 -6.16 -26.90 -2.73
C VAL A 219 -6.41 -27.12 -4.21
N ARG A 220 -7.53 -26.60 -4.71
CA ARG A 220 -7.92 -26.74 -6.13
C ARG A 220 -8.08 -25.41 -6.83
N GLU A 221 -8.15 -25.47 -8.16
CA GLU A 221 -8.50 -24.33 -9.01
C GLU A 221 -9.75 -23.61 -8.48
N THR A 222 -9.76 -22.28 -8.55
CA THR A 222 -10.99 -21.52 -8.26
C THR A 222 -12.05 -21.83 -9.33
N PRO A 223 -13.36 -21.64 -9.04
CA PRO A 223 -14.41 -21.82 -10.05
C PRO A 223 -14.14 -21.02 -11.34
N LYS A 224 -13.59 -19.81 -11.19
CA LYS A 224 -13.23 -18.94 -12.32
C LYS A 224 -12.08 -19.52 -13.15
N GLU A 225 -11.03 -20.03 -12.51
CA GLU A 225 -9.89 -20.68 -13.18
C GLU A 225 -10.33 -21.93 -13.94
N TYR A 226 -11.18 -22.74 -13.32
CA TYR A 226 -11.77 -23.93 -13.95
C TYR A 226 -12.54 -23.57 -15.22
N LEU A 227 -13.41 -22.56 -15.16
CA LEU A 227 -14.18 -22.09 -16.31
C LEU A 227 -13.27 -21.51 -17.41
N GLN A 228 -12.22 -20.77 -17.04
CA GLN A 228 -11.27 -20.20 -18.01
C GLN A 228 -10.47 -21.31 -18.71
N ARG A 229 -9.99 -22.31 -17.97
CA ARG A 229 -9.32 -23.49 -18.53
C ARG A 229 -10.23 -24.25 -19.48
N ARG A 230 -11.49 -24.47 -19.10
CA ARG A 230 -12.48 -25.13 -19.97
C ARG A 230 -12.69 -24.37 -21.26
N LYS A 231 -12.93 -23.05 -21.20
CA LYS A 231 -13.07 -22.21 -22.40
C LYS A 231 -11.82 -22.28 -23.30
N GLN A 232 -10.63 -22.28 -22.72
CA GLN A 232 -9.38 -22.41 -23.48
C GLN A 232 -9.24 -23.79 -24.14
N ALA A 233 -9.58 -24.87 -23.42
CA ALA A 233 -9.55 -26.23 -23.96
C ALA A 233 -10.57 -26.40 -25.09
N GLU A 234 -11.78 -25.85 -24.94
CA GLU A 234 -12.84 -25.84 -25.96
C GLU A 234 -12.39 -25.03 -27.20
N ALA A 235 -11.77 -23.85 -27.01
CA ALA A 235 -11.23 -23.04 -28.10
C ALA A 235 -10.07 -23.73 -28.83
N GLN A 236 -9.16 -24.39 -28.11
CA GLN A 236 -8.07 -25.17 -28.70
C GLN A 236 -8.59 -26.39 -29.45
N ALA A 237 -9.59 -27.09 -28.92
CA ALA A 237 -10.24 -28.21 -29.61
C ALA A 237 -10.95 -27.75 -30.89
N ALA A 238 -11.61 -26.58 -30.85
CA ALA A 238 -12.21 -25.97 -32.03
C ALA A 238 -11.16 -25.57 -33.09
N LEU A 239 -10.01 -25.03 -32.68
CA LEU A 239 -8.90 -24.71 -33.58
C LEU A 239 -8.30 -25.99 -34.18
N ARG A 240 -8.11 -27.05 -33.38
CA ARG A 240 -7.64 -28.36 -33.85
C ARG A 240 -8.62 -29.01 -34.82
N ARG A 241 -9.94 -28.85 -34.63
CA ARG A 241 -10.96 -29.29 -35.60
C ARG A 241 -10.87 -28.53 -36.92
N LYS A 242 -10.55 -27.23 -36.89
CA LYS A 242 -10.35 -26.43 -38.11
C LYS A 242 -9.05 -26.78 -38.86
N VAL A 243 -7.97 -27.10 -38.15
CA VAL A 243 -6.66 -27.46 -38.74
C VAL A 243 -6.58 -28.94 -39.11
N GLY A 244 -7.34 -29.81 -38.44
CA GLY A 244 -7.30 -31.27 -38.57
C GLY A 244 -7.96 -31.88 -39.81
N ALA A 245 -8.38 -31.09 -40.80
CA ALA A 245 -8.92 -31.62 -42.05
C ALA A 245 -7.85 -32.26 -42.96
N GLN A 246 -6.55 -32.16 -42.66
CA GLN A 246 -5.48 -32.65 -43.55
C GLN A 246 -4.39 -33.52 -42.92
N SER A 247 -4.54 -34.03 -41.69
CA SER A 247 -3.53 -34.95 -41.13
C SER A 247 -4.15 -36.04 -40.26
N LYS A 248 -4.29 -37.24 -40.83
CA LYS A 248 -4.54 -38.49 -40.09
C LYS A 248 -3.22 -38.94 -39.44
N SER A 249 -2.88 -38.42 -38.27
CA SER A 249 -1.92 -39.06 -37.38
C SER A 249 -2.62 -39.48 -36.08
N LYS A 250 -2.69 -40.79 -35.84
CA LYS A 250 -3.05 -41.38 -34.54
C LYS A 250 -2.08 -40.84 -33.49
N ILE A 251 -2.55 -39.97 -32.60
CA ILE A 251 -1.80 -39.56 -31.41
C ILE A 251 -2.71 -39.72 -30.21
N GLN A 252 -2.22 -40.48 -29.24
CA GLN A 252 -2.87 -40.86 -27.99
C GLN A 252 -3.46 -39.63 -27.28
N VAL A 253 -4.74 -39.74 -26.94
CA VAL A 253 -5.41 -38.82 -26.03
C VAL A 253 -4.74 -38.99 -24.66
N PRO A 254 -4.22 -37.93 -24.01
CA PRO A 254 -3.74 -38.07 -22.64
C PRO A 254 -4.93 -38.42 -21.75
N GLU A 255 -4.89 -39.60 -21.13
CA GLU A 255 -5.96 -40.20 -20.32
C GLU A 255 -6.33 -39.45 -19.02
N ASN A 256 -5.76 -38.27 -18.75
CA ASN A 256 -6.04 -37.51 -17.52
C ASN A 256 -6.88 -36.25 -17.76
N ALA A 257 -7.99 -36.37 -18.50
CA ALA A 257 -9.03 -35.36 -18.52
C ALA A 257 -10.00 -35.58 -17.34
N SER A 258 -9.55 -35.36 -16.11
CA SER A 258 -10.49 -35.32 -14.99
C SER A 258 -11.47 -34.17 -15.20
N ASN A 259 -12.78 -34.47 -15.18
CA ASN A 259 -13.88 -33.51 -15.38
C ASN A 259 -14.06 -32.53 -14.21
N GLY A 260 -13.06 -32.38 -13.34
CA GLY A 260 -13.11 -31.60 -12.12
C GLY A 260 -12.10 -30.45 -12.07
N ARG A 261 -12.15 -29.70 -10.97
CA ARG A 261 -11.15 -28.70 -10.61
C ARG A 261 -9.83 -29.41 -10.31
N ARG A 262 -8.73 -28.95 -10.89
CA ARG A 262 -7.40 -29.55 -10.70
C ARG A 262 -6.80 -29.13 -9.35
N GLN A 263 -6.04 -30.02 -8.73
CA GLN A 263 -5.20 -29.68 -7.58
C GLN A 263 -4.15 -28.64 -8.00
N CYS A 264 -3.86 -27.71 -7.11
CA CYS A 264 -3.01 -26.56 -7.34
C CYS A 264 -2.01 -26.41 -6.20
N GLU A 265 -0.73 -26.37 -6.55
CA GLU A 265 0.36 -26.10 -5.61
C GLU A 265 0.93 -24.69 -5.82
N LEU A 266 1.58 -24.14 -4.79
CA LEU A 266 2.34 -22.90 -4.90
C LEU A 266 3.68 -23.18 -5.60
N ASN A 267 3.78 -22.84 -6.88
CA ASN A 267 5.01 -23.02 -7.63
C ASN A 267 6.03 -21.92 -7.30
N LEU A 268 7.09 -22.28 -6.57
CA LEU A 268 8.20 -21.39 -6.27
C LEU A 268 9.29 -21.40 -7.35
N ASN A 269 9.35 -22.43 -8.22
CA ASN A 269 10.39 -22.64 -9.24
C ASN A 269 10.28 -21.64 -10.40
N THR A 270 10.45 -20.36 -10.12
CA THR A 270 10.31 -19.27 -11.08
C THR A 270 11.45 -18.28 -10.91
N HIS A 271 11.89 -17.67 -12.02
CA HIS A 271 12.89 -16.60 -12.01
C HIS A 271 12.55 -15.50 -11.01
N LYS A 272 11.27 -15.12 -10.93
CA LYS A 272 10.79 -14.00 -10.10
C LYS A 272 11.07 -14.20 -8.61
N VAL A 273 10.96 -15.46 -8.14
CA VAL A 273 11.24 -15.81 -6.74
C VAL A 273 12.76 -15.76 -6.51
N HIS A 274 13.58 -16.23 -7.46
CA HIS A 274 15.04 -16.15 -7.37
C HIS A 274 15.58 -14.71 -7.39
N ALA A 275 14.96 -13.83 -8.20
CA ALA A 275 15.36 -12.43 -8.32
C ALA A 275 15.26 -11.65 -7.00
N LEU A 276 14.52 -12.13 -5.99
CA LEU A 276 14.45 -11.52 -4.66
C LEU A 276 15.84 -11.38 -4.00
N ALA A 277 16.76 -12.31 -4.29
CA ALA A 277 18.13 -12.29 -3.77
C ALA A 277 18.98 -11.14 -4.35
N ASP A 278 18.66 -10.70 -5.57
CA ASP A 278 19.47 -9.75 -6.32
C ASP A 278 19.16 -8.28 -5.95
N TYR A 279 18.04 -8.02 -5.24
CA TYR A 279 17.62 -6.65 -4.89
C TYR A 279 18.68 -5.90 -4.09
N VAL A 280 19.30 -6.53 -3.10
CA VAL A 280 20.28 -5.85 -2.23
C VAL A 280 21.50 -5.41 -3.03
N GLU A 281 22.01 -6.28 -3.90
CA GLU A 281 23.18 -5.98 -4.74
C GLU A 281 22.84 -4.93 -5.80
N HIS A 282 21.68 -5.06 -6.47
CA HIS A 282 21.25 -4.07 -7.45
C HIS A 282 20.96 -2.70 -6.83
N ILE A 283 20.41 -2.63 -5.62
CA ILE A 283 20.20 -1.36 -4.93
C ILE A 283 21.55 -0.70 -4.58
N GLN A 284 22.56 -1.50 -4.20
CA GLN A 284 23.90 -0.99 -3.93
C GLN A 284 24.60 -0.47 -5.19
N GLU A 285 24.42 -1.13 -6.33
CA GLU A 285 25.12 -0.84 -7.58
C GLU A 285 24.43 0.25 -8.41
N PHE A 286 23.09 0.22 -8.50
CA PHE A 286 22.30 1.07 -9.40
C PHE A 286 21.43 2.11 -8.68
N GLY A 287 21.37 2.08 -7.35
CA GLY A 287 20.51 2.96 -6.55
C GLY A 287 19.11 2.38 -6.30
N THR A 288 18.21 3.19 -5.80
CA THR A 288 16.89 2.75 -5.34
C THR A 288 15.97 2.33 -6.50
N THR A 289 15.04 1.40 -6.23
CA THR A 289 14.21 0.74 -7.26
C THR A 289 13.27 1.69 -8.01
N ASP A 290 12.99 2.87 -7.46
CA ASP A 290 12.22 3.93 -8.12
C ASP A 290 13.00 4.57 -9.28
N SER A 291 14.33 4.57 -9.24
CA SER A 291 15.20 5.20 -10.25
C SER A 291 15.16 4.50 -11.61
N TYR A 292 14.91 3.18 -11.63
CA TYR A 292 14.87 2.35 -12.84
C TYR A 292 13.55 1.58 -12.98
N SER A 293 12.49 2.05 -12.34
CA SER A 293 11.19 1.39 -12.35
C SER A 293 10.54 1.37 -13.74
N THR A 294 10.09 0.19 -14.17
CA THR A 294 9.31 0.02 -15.41
C THR A 294 7.89 0.59 -15.30
N GLN A 295 7.45 1.03 -14.12
CA GLN A 295 6.19 1.75 -13.95
C GLN A 295 6.10 2.98 -14.86
N ILE A 296 7.23 3.66 -15.09
CA ILE A 296 7.30 4.86 -15.93
C ILE A 296 6.92 4.52 -17.37
N SER A 297 7.54 3.49 -17.94
CA SER A 297 7.29 3.05 -19.31
C SER A 297 5.90 2.40 -19.46
N GLU A 298 5.43 1.66 -18.46
CA GLU A 298 4.08 1.06 -18.48
C GLU A 298 2.98 2.13 -18.48
N ARG A 299 3.16 3.23 -17.73
CA ARG A 299 2.23 4.37 -17.77
C ARG A 299 2.16 4.99 -19.17
N GLN A 300 3.30 5.12 -19.86
CA GLN A 300 3.34 5.65 -21.23
C GLN A 300 2.69 4.69 -22.24
N HIS A 301 2.83 3.38 -22.05
CA HIS A 301 2.18 2.37 -22.89
C HIS A 301 0.64 2.49 -22.91
N ARG A 302 0.02 3.07 -21.87
CA ARG A 302 -1.43 3.33 -21.87
C ARG A 302 -1.84 4.32 -22.96
N LYS A 303 -1.04 5.38 -23.18
CA LYS A 303 -1.27 6.38 -24.25
C LYS A 303 -1.27 5.70 -25.61
N VAL A 304 -0.25 4.88 -25.87
CA VAL A 304 -0.08 4.11 -27.11
C VAL A 304 -1.25 3.16 -27.35
N LYS A 305 -1.72 2.43 -26.32
CA LYS A 305 -2.87 1.51 -26.45
C LYS A 305 -4.17 2.25 -26.78
N VAL A 306 -4.40 3.41 -26.16
CA VAL A 306 -5.58 4.25 -26.46
C VAL A 306 -5.50 4.77 -27.89
N GLN A 307 -4.34 5.25 -28.35
CA GLN A 307 -4.14 5.67 -29.74
C GLN A 307 -4.38 4.52 -30.71
N TYR A 308 -3.82 3.34 -30.45
CA TYR A 308 -4.04 2.14 -31.27
C TYR A 308 -5.54 1.80 -31.38
N SER A 309 -6.29 1.87 -30.28
CA SER A 309 -7.73 1.60 -30.28
C SER A 309 -8.57 2.56 -31.14
N ARG A 310 -8.00 3.74 -31.45
CA ARG A 310 -8.61 4.75 -32.32
C ARG A 310 -8.15 4.64 -33.79
N THR A 311 -7.34 3.65 -34.12
CA THR A 311 -6.89 3.37 -35.50
C THR A 311 -7.77 2.32 -36.16
N ASN A 312 -7.64 2.18 -37.48
CA ASN A 312 -8.34 1.13 -38.23
C ASN A 312 -7.64 -0.25 -38.18
N GLY A 313 -6.53 -0.38 -37.44
CA GLY A 313 -5.80 -1.63 -37.25
C GLY A 313 -5.13 -2.20 -38.52
N LYS A 314 -4.92 -1.38 -39.56
CA LYS A 314 -4.29 -1.79 -40.83
C LYS A 314 -2.81 -1.39 -40.91
N SER A 315 -2.17 -1.59 -42.07
CA SER A 315 -0.75 -1.30 -42.30
C SER A 315 -0.33 0.14 -41.96
N ASP A 316 -1.25 1.09 -42.04
CA ASP A 316 -1.01 2.52 -41.79
C ASP A 316 -1.24 2.95 -40.33
N THR A 317 -1.31 2.00 -39.41
CA THR A 317 -1.61 2.28 -37.99
C THR A 317 -0.60 3.24 -37.35
N VAL A 318 0.69 3.15 -37.70
CA VAL A 318 1.73 4.02 -37.13
C VAL A 318 1.48 5.49 -37.47
N ASN A 319 1.22 5.81 -38.75
CA ASN A 319 0.96 7.18 -39.18
C ASN A 319 -0.35 7.72 -38.57
N GLN A 320 -1.39 6.89 -38.48
CA GLN A 320 -2.63 7.25 -37.79
C GLN A 320 -2.39 7.57 -36.32
N MET A 321 -1.56 6.79 -35.62
CA MET A 321 -1.22 7.04 -34.22
C MET A 321 -0.41 8.33 -34.06
N THR A 322 0.55 8.61 -34.95
CA THR A 322 1.29 9.87 -34.96
C THR A 322 0.34 11.05 -35.16
N HIS A 323 -0.54 10.99 -36.15
CA HIS A 323 -1.51 12.06 -36.39
C HIS A 323 -2.48 12.27 -35.20
N ILE A 324 -2.93 11.18 -34.56
CA ILE A 324 -3.72 11.28 -33.32
C ILE A 324 -2.89 11.93 -32.20
N ASN A 325 -1.59 11.61 -32.11
CA ASN A 325 -0.69 12.25 -31.15
C ASN A 325 -0.58 13.74 -31.40
N ASP A 326 -0.34 14.16 -32.64
CA ASP A 326 -0.22 15.56 -33.04
C ASP A 326 -1.51 16.34 -32.74
N ILE A 327 -2.68 15.75 -33.03
CA ILE A 327 -3.97 16.33 -32.64
C ILE A 327 -4.09 16.42 -31.11
N CYS A 328 -3.74 15.37 -30.38
CA CYS A 328 -3.82 15.38 -28.92
C CYS A 328 -2.89 16.41 -28.31
N GLU A 329 -1.67 16.58 -28.82
CA GLU A 329 -0.72 17.61 -28.38
C GLU A 329 -1.24 19.00 -28.73
N THR A 330 -1.74 19.22 -29.94
CA THR A 330 -2.36 20.51 -30.32
C THR A 330 -3.54 20.84 -29.42
N LEU A 331 -4.42 19.87 -29.12
CA LEU A 331 -5.55 20.06 -28.21
C LEU A 331 -5.09 20.32 -26.77
N GLN A 332 -4.00 19.70 -26.33
CA GLN A 332 -3.39 19.93 -25.02
C GLN A 332 -2.83 21.36 -24.97
N ASP A 333 -2.07 21.78 -25.97
CA ASP A 333 -1.52 23.14 -26.09
C ASP A 333 -2.62 24.18 -26.15
N MET A 334 -3.68 23.95 -26.94
CA MET A 334 -4.86 24.81 -26.97
C MET A 334 -5.56 24.87 -25.61
N LYS A 335 -5.65 23.74 -24.91
CA LYS A 335 -6.24 23.68 -23.57
C LYS A 335 -5.36 24.41 -22.55
N ASP A 336 -4.05 24.30 -22.65
CA ASP A 336 -3.09 24.97 -21.78
C ASP A 336 -3.04 26.48 -22.09
N GLU A 337 -3.19 26.88 -23.35
CA GLU A 337 -3.38 28.27 -23.79
C GLU A 337 -4.69 28.85 -23.23
N LEU A 338 -5.80 28.12 -23.39
CA LEU A 338 -7.10 28.49 -22.85
C LEU A 338 -7.05 28.55 -21.31
N ALA A 339 -6.37 27.60 -20.68
CA ALA A 339 -6.15 27.59 -19.23
C ALA A 339 -5.27 28.76 -18.80
N ARG A 340 -4.25 29.17 -19.57
CA ARG A 340 -3.46 30.39 -19.29
C ARG A 340 -4.30 31.66 -19.41
N GLN A 341 -5.19 31.72 -20.40
CA GLN A 341 -6.13 32.84 -20.57
C GLN A 341 -7.20 32.85 -19.48
N GLN A 342 -7.68 31.69 -19.05
CA GLN A 342 -8.64 31.51 -17.97
C GLN A 342 -8.00 31.59 -16.58
N ALA A 343 -6.69 31.38 -16.44
CA ALA A 343 -5.93 31.54 -15.20
C ALA A 343 -5.82 33.01 -14.78
N ASN A 344 -6.00 33.95 -15.73
CA ASN A 344 -6.23 35.35 -15.39
C ASN A 344 -7.61 35.59 -14.74
N THR A 345 -8.49 34.59 -14.70
CA THR A 345 -9.86 34.75 -14.18
C THR A 345 -10.23 33.75 -13.09
N SER A 346 -9.83 32.46 -13.15
CA SER A 346 -10.01 31.45 -12.08
C SER A 346 -9.81 30.01 -12.59
N GLU A 347 -8.66 29.36 -12.32
CA GLU A 347 -8.61 27.93 -11.97
C GLU A 347 -7.30 27.56 -11.22
N SER A 348 -7.39 26.46 -10.48
CA SER A 348 -6.60 26.07 -9.29
C SER A 348 -5.12 25.73 -9.57
N MET A 349 -4.23 26.71 -9.36
CA MET A 349 -2.85 26.43 -8.94
C MET A 349 -2.83 25.51 -7.70
N PRO A 350 -1.79 24.68 -7.47
CA PRO A 350 -1.60 24.06 -6.15
C PRO A 350 -1.69 25.16 -5.11
N ASP A 351 -2.54 24.96 -4.08
CA ASP A 351 -2.90 25.98 -3.12
C ASP A 351 -1.65 26.76 -2.70
N PRO A 352 -1.50 28.03 -3.11
CA PRO A 352 -0.27 28.78 -2.89
C PRO A 352 0.11 28.80 -1.41
N LEU A 353 -0.88 28.77 -0.52
CA LEU A 353 -0.66 28.70 0.92
C LEU A 353 -0.08 27.34 1.34
N ALA A 354 -0.50 26.25 0.70
CA ALA A 354 0.04 24.91 0.94
C ALA A 354 1.52 24.82 0.57
N VAL A 355 1.87 25.32 -0.61
CA VAL A 355 3.26 25.31 -1.09
C VAL A 355 4.12 26.26 -0.26
N GLN A 356 3.64 27.47 0.03
CA GLN A 356 4.37 28.46 0.81
C GLN A 356 4.65 27.96 2.23
N SER A 357 3.68 27.34 2.88
CA SER A 357 3.85 26.77 4.22
C SER A 357 4.91 25.66 4.29
N LEU A 358 5.01 24.82 3.24
CA LEU A 358 6.10 23.83 3.13
C LEU A 358 7.47 24.51 2.95
N LEU A 359 7.52 25.67 2.31
CA LEU A 359 8.76 26.43 2.15
C LEU A 359 9.17 27.14 3.45
N ASP A 360 8.19 27.72 4.15
CA ASP A 360 8.36 28.49 5.39
C ASP A 360 8.63 27.61 6.62
N GLY A 361 8.53 26.29 6.48
CA GLY A 361 8.74 25.34 7.59
C GLY A 361 7.62 25.36 8.63
N SER A 362 6.43 25.83 8.26
CA SER A 362 5.26 25.76 9.14
C SER A 362 4.88 24.30 9.39
N LYS A 363 4.54 23.94 10.64
CA LYS A 363 4.18 22.56 11.00
C LYS A 363 2.84 22.11 10.42
N TYR A 364 1.89 23.02 10.23
CA TYR A 364 0.57 22.71 9.71
C TYR A 364 -0.08 23.93 9.03
N ILE A 365 -1.23 23.69 8.38
CA ILE A 365 -2.05 24.73 7.75
C ILE A 365 -3.52 24.44 8.01
N ILE A 366 -4.22 25.49 8.42
CA ILE A 366 -5.67 25.53 8.56
C ILE A 366 -6.21 26.77 7.81
N GLY A 367 -7.47 26.73 7.40
CA GLY A 367 -8.11 27.83 6.66
C GLY A 367 -8.00 29.15 7.43
N GLN A 368 -7.37 30.16 6.83
CA GLN A 368 -7.11 31.43 7.53
C GLN A 368 -8.31 32.38 7.53
N THR A 369 -9.30 32.15 6.68
CA THR A 369 -10.46 33.04 6.51
C THR A 369 -11.59 32.70 7.47
N ASP A 370 -12.07 33.71 8.20
CA ASP A 370 -13.28 33.66 9.03
C ASP A 370 -14.54 33.71 8.15
N ARG A 371 -14.87 32.61 7.47
CA ARG A 371 -16.08 32.55 6.64
C ARG A 371 -17.31 32.42 7.54
N ASN A 372 -18.40 33.07 7.13
CA ASN A 372 -19.67 32.97 7.86
C ASN A 372 -20.22 31.53 7.90
N ASP A 373 -20.00 30.75 6.84
CA ASP A 373 -20.47 29.35 6.75
C ASP A 373 -19.76 28.42 7.73
N ASP A 374 -18.52 28.77 8.11
CA ASP A 374 -17.70 27.99 9.04
C ASP A 374 -17.94 28.41 10.51
N LYS A 375 -18.72 29.48 10.73
CA LYS A 375 -18.90 30.11 12.04
C LYS A 375 -19.88 29.34 12.92
N ILE A 376 -19.45 29.05 14.14
CA ILE A 376 -20.29 28.53 15.23
C ILE A 376 -20.56 29.67 16.22
N PRO A 377 -21.72 30.35 16.12
CA PRO A 377 -22.09 31.38 17.07
C PRO A 377 -22.63 30.79 18.35
N ARG A 378 -22.39 31.47 19.47
CA ARG A 378 -22.90 31.10 20.80
C ARG A 378 -22.50 29.67 21.18
N ILE A 379 -21.19 29.45 21.32
CA ILE A 379 -20.57 28.14 21.51
C ILE A 379 -21.30 27.29 22.56
N LEU A 380 -21.62 27.87 23.73
CA LEU A 380 -22.34 27.16 24.80
C LEU A 380 -23.72 26.63 24.37
N GLN A 381 -24.47 27.39 23.57
CA GLN A 381 -25.76 26.95 23.05
C GLN A 381 -25.58 25.84 22.01
N TRP A 382 -24.53 25.90 21.21
CA TRP A 382 -24.20 24.87 20.23
C TRP A 382 -23.83 23.54 20.91
N VAL A 383 -22.94 23.58 21.92
CA VAL A 383 -22.57 22.39 22.71
C VAL A 383 -23.79 21.82 23.43
N ASN A 384 -24.61 22.67 24.05
CA ASN A 384 -25.82 22.23 24.77
C ASN A 384 -26.87 21.59 23.84
N LYS A 385 -26.90 21.91 22.54
CA LYS A 385 -27.78 21.20 21.58
C LYS A 385 -27.36 19.75 21.35
N GLN A 386 -26.10 19.44 21.62
CA GLN A 386 -25.49 18.12 21.43
C GLN A 386 -25.15 17.45 22.76
N HIS A 387 -25.74 17.90 23.88
CA HIS A 387 -25.43 17.40 25.23
C HIS A 387 -25.69 15.91 25.46
N LEU A 388 -26.44 15.26 24.55
CA LEU A 388 -26.68 13.81 24.57
C LEU A 388 -25.52 13.01 23.96
N ASP A 389 -24.59 13.66 23.27
CA ASP A 389 -23.40 13.03 22.70
C ASP A 389 -22.28 13.01 23.74
N ASP A 390 -21.72 11.82 24.02
CA ASP A 390 -20.62 11.60 24.96
C ASP A 390 -19.44 12.53 24.67
N ALA A 391 -19.08 12.70 23.39
CA ALA A 391 -17.98 13.56 22.95
C ALA A 391 -18.23 15.06 23.24
N MET A 392 -19.47 15.46 23.52
CA MET A 392 -19.85 16.86 23.73
C MET A 392 -20.07 17.21 25.20
N LYS A 393 -20.18 16.20 26.07
CA LYS A 393 -20.48 16.35 27.50
C LYS A 393 -19.49 17.26 28.23
N PHE A 394 -18.18 17.04 28.00
CA PHE A 394 -17.09 17.81 28.61
C PHE A 394 -16.35 18.73 27.64
N PHE A 395 -16.96 19.01 26.47
CA PHE A 395 -16.35 19.80 25.41
C PHE A 395 -15.82 21.16 25.91
N MET A 396 -16.63 21.92 26.64
CA MET A 396 -16.24 23.28 27.08
C MET A 396 -15.17 23.28 28.19
N PRO A 397 -15.29 22.46 29.25
CA PRO A 397 -14.22 22.29 30.23
C PRO A 397 -12.89 21.87 29.59
N GLN A 398 -12.87 20.82 28.78
CA GLN A 398 -11.64 20.33 28.16
C GLN A 398 -11.04 21.34 27.18
N LEU A 399 -11.88 22.01 26.37
CA LEU A 399 -11.41 23.05 25.46
C LEU A 399 -10.75 24.21 26.23
N LYS A 400 -11.37 24.68 27.32
CA LYS A 400 -10.77 25.75 28.13
C LYS A 400 -9.47 25.32 28.81
N ARG A 401 -9.40 24.08 29.27
CA ARG A 401 -8.18 23.49 29.86
C ARG A 401 -7.05 23.45 28.84
N HIS A 402 -7.32 22.96 27.63
CA HIS A 402 -6.38 22.93 26.51
C HIS A 402 -5.92 24.33 26.09
N LEU A 403 -6.84 25.28 25.91
CA LEU A 403 -6.47 26.65 25.54
C LEU A 403 -5.62 27.32 26.64
N LEU A 404 -5.92 27.05 27.91
CA LEU A 404 -5.14 27.55 29.03
C LEU A 404 -3.72 26.96 29.04
N SER A 405 -3.55 25.66 28.84
CA SER A 405 -2.21 25.05 28.77
C SER A 405 -1.38 25.64 27.64
N CYS A 406 -1.99 25.88 26.47
CA CYS A 406 -1.35 26.58 25.35
C CYS A 406 -0.94 28.03 25.68
N PHE A 407 -1.68 28.75 26.55
CA PHE A 407 -1.29 30.08 27.02
C PHE A 407 -0.14 30.03 28.04
N LEU A 408 -0.12 29.01 28.89
CA LEU A 408 0.89 28.83 29.95
C LEU A 408 2.19 28.20 29.43
N GLY A 409 2.20 27.66 28.21
CA GLY A 409 3.38 27.06 27.58
C GLY A 409 3.75 25.68 28.17
N GLY A 410 2.82 25.02 28.86
CA GLY A 410 3.01 23.72 29.49
C GLY A 410 2.29 22.60 28.75
N TYR A 411 2.95 21.44 28.63
CA TYR A 411 2.39 20.21 28.07
C TYR A 411 1.49 19.46 29.07
N GLU A 412 1.65 19.70 30.38
CA GLU A 412 0.89 19.00 31.41
C GLU A 412 -0.48 19.64 31.66
N HIS A 413 -1.53 18.88 31.38
CA HIS A 413 -2.93 19.27 31.58
C HIS A 413 -3.36 19.23 33.05
N ALA A 414 -2.44 18.92 33.98
CA ALA A 414 -2.77 18.35 35.28
C ALA A 414 -3.14 19.37 36.38
N ASN A 415 -2.85 20.67 36.24
CA ASN A 415 -2.96 21.61 37.38
C ASN A 415 -3.72 22.92 37.07
N CYS A 416 -4.70 22.89 36.17
CA CYS A 416 -5.51 24.09 35.88
C CYS A 416 -6.67 24.24 36.87
N ASN A 417 -6.61 25.24 37.76
CA ASN A 417 -7.70 25.52 38.69
C ASN A 417 -8.92 26.12 37.96
N GLU A 418 -10.16 25.82 38.40
CA GLU A 418 -11.40 26.35 37.78
C GLU A 418 -11.40 27.88 37.66
N GLY A 419 -10.81 28.57 38.64
CA GLY A 419 -10.66 30.03 38.64
C GLY A 419 -9.85 30.55 37.46
N GLU A 420 -8.84 29.82 36.99
CA GLU A 420 -8.02 30.20 35.84
C GLU A 420 -8.73 29.90 34.51
N MET A 421 -9.42 28.76 34.43
CA MET A 421 -10.24 28.40 33.26
C MET A 421 -11.37 29.42 33.02
N SER A 422 -11.89 30.06 34.07
CA SER A 422 -12.90 31.13 33.95
C SER A 422 -12.36 32.38 33.25
N GLN A 423 -11.04 32.59 33.27
CA GLN A 423 -10.39 33.76 32.66
C GLN A 423 -10.14 33.59 31.16
N VAL A 424 -10.35 32.40 30.60
CA VAL A 424 -10.30 32.12 29.16
C VAL A 424 -11.61 32.60 28.52
N ARG A 425 -11.52 33.60 27.63
CA ARG A 425 -12.67 34.24 26.97
C ARG A 425 -12.55 34.16 25.45
N PHE A 426 -13.61 33.65 24.82
CA PHE A 426 -13.77 33.63 23.37
C PHE A 426 -14.29 34.97 22.88
N LEU A 427 -13.61 35.57 21.91
CA LEU A 427 -14.06 36.81 21.27
C LEU A 427 -15.43 36.57 20.64
N CYS A 428 -16.38 37.45 20.93
CA CYS A 428 -17.77 37.38 20.45
C CYS A 428 -18.52 36.06 20.75
N ASN A 429 -18.01 35.21 21.65
CA ASN A 429 -18.55 33.86 21.91
C ASN A 429 -18.71 33.04 20.60
N THR A 430 -17.67 33.08 19.76
CA THR A 430 -17.64 32.44 18.44
C THR A 430 -16.38 31.61 18.25
N MET A 431 -16.54 30.46 17.59
CA MET A 431 -15.44 29.67 17.03
C MET A 431 -15.79 29.32 15.58
N TYR A 432 -14.84 28.78 14.83
CA TYR A 432 -15.08 28.35 13.46
C TYR A 432 -14.59 26.92 13.26
N GLN A 433 -15.37 26.14 12.52
CA GLN A 433 -15.08 24.76 12.19
C GLN A 433 -14.49 24.65 10.79
N HIS A 434 -13.46 23.84 10.65
CA HIS A 434 -12.77 23.58 9.40
C HIS A 434 -12.97 22.14 8.94
N LYS A 435 -13.08 21.93 7.63
CA LYS A 435 -13.23 20.60 7.04
C LYS A 435 -11.89 19.87 6.86
N THR A 436 -10.80 20.61 6.79
CA THR A 436 -9.48 20.10 6.42
C THR A 436 -8.38 20.76 7.23
N LEU A 437 -7.43 19.97 7.68
CA LEU A 437 -6.16 20.36 8.28
C LEU A 437 -5.06 19.72 7.45
N ARG A 438 -3.99 20.47 7.16
CA ARG A 438 -2.82 19.92 6.49
C ARG A 438 -1.66 19.86 7.45
N ILE A 439 -1.06 18.68 7.62
CA ILE A 439 0.09 18.46 8.50
C ILE A 439 1.33 18.34 7.62
N ASN A 440 2.33 19.19 7.85
CA ASN A 440 3.60 19.15 7.15
C ASN A 440 4.59 18.32 7.95
N TYR A 441 5.25 17.37 7.29
CA TYR A 441 6.27 16.53 7.90
C TYR A 441 7.45 16.34 6.96
N THR A 442 8.57 15.93 7.55
CA THR A 442 9.73 15.49 6.80
C THR A 442 9.67 13.96 6.70
N SER A 443 9.66 13.44 5.47
CA SER A 443 9.73 11.99 5.24
C SER A 443 11.15 11.46 5.51
N TYR A 444 11.29 10.14 5.61
CA TYR A 444 12.57 9.49 5.93
C TYR A 444 13.69 9.78 4.89
N ASP A 445 13.31 10.11 3.65
CA ASP A 445 14.20 10.50 2.55
C ASP A 445 14.44 12.02 2.50
N VAL A 446 14.16 12.73 3.60
CA VAL A 446 14.42 14.17 3.79
C VAL A 446 13.58 15.06 2.85
N GLN A 447 12.49 14.51 2.30
CA GLN A 447 11.54 15.30 1.51
C GLN A 447 10.49 15.93 2.41
N ARG A 448 10.00 17.11 2.01
CA ARG A 448 8.86 17.75 2.66
C ARG A 448 7.59 17.16 2.08
N GLN A 449 6.77 16.56 2.93
CA GLN A 449 5.49 15.97 2.57
C GLN A 449 4.38 16.58 3.42
N GLN A 450 3.15 16.34 2.98
CA GLN A 450 1.97 16.92 3.59
C GLN A 450 0.83 15.90 3.60
N ASP A 451 0.25 15.68 4.77
CA ASP A 451 -0.95 14.86 4.92
C ASP A 451 -2.19 15.76 4.98
N LEU A 452 -3.27 15.32 4.33
CA LEU A 452 -4.58 15.94 4.44
C LEU A 452 -5.39 15.20 5.50
N VAL A 453 -5.68 15.89 6.60
CA VAL A 453 -6.49 15.40 7.73
C VAL A 453 -7.88 15.99 7.62
N THR A 454 -8.90 15.14 7.68
CA THR A 454 -10.31 15.53 7.79
C THR A 454 -10.89 14.97 9.08
N PRO A 455 -12.07 15.42 9.52
CA PRO A 455 -12.86 14.65 10.47
C PRO A 455 -12.96 13.18 10.03
N SER A 456 -12.92 12.27 10.99
CA SER A 456 -12.84 10.81 10.83
C SER A 456 -11.48 10.25 10.37
N CYS A 457 -10.46 11.06 10.10
CA CYS A 457 -9.09 10.57 9.93
C CYS A 457 -8.46 10.19 11.27
N PHE A 458 -7.49 9.27 11.24
CA PHE A 458 -6.65 8.96 12.38
C PHE A 458 -5.32 9.70 12.28
N VAL A 459 -4.81 10.14 13.43
CA VAL A 459 -3.54 10.85 13.57
C VAL A 459 -2.69 10.20 14.65
N LEU A 460 -1.38 10.43 14.58
CA LEU A 460 -0.41 9.86 15.52
C LEU A 460 0.40 10.94 16.25
N PHE A 461 0.73 10.68 17.50
CA PHE A 461 1.48 11.56 18.41
C PHE A 461 2.67 10.81 19.02
N PRO A 462 3.71 11.50 19.50
CA PRO A 462 4.76 10.86 20.27
C PRO A 462 4.21 10.42 21.63
N SER A 463 4.60 9.23 22.08
CA SER A 463 4.34 8.80 23.45
C SER A 463 5.33 9.50 24.39
N GLU A 464 4.83 10.32 25.32
CA GLU A 464 5.64 10.97 26.37
C GLU A 464 5.96 9.97 27.49
N ARG A 465 6.80 8.98 27.20
CA ARG A 465 7.61 8.30 28.23
C ARG A 465 9.03 8.20 27.74
N SER A 466 9.85 9.14 28.22
CA SER A 466 11.29 9.07 28.15
C SER A 466 11.76 7.75 28.76
N ILE A 467 12.86 7.24 28.22
CA ILE A 467 13.58 6.00 28.54
C ILE A 467 14.11 5.94 30.00
N ASP A 468 13.60 6.78 30.91
CA ASP A 468 14.14 6.92 32.26
C ASP A 468 13.25 6.29 33.34
N VAL A 469 13.75 5.13 33.80
CA VAL A 469 13.78 4.67 35.20
C VAL A 469 12.43 4.40 35.89
N ASP A 470 11.64 3.47 35.33
CA ASP A 470 10.81 2.61 36.19
C ASP A 470 11.05 1.14 35.84
N ASN A 471 11.27 0.34 36.89
CA ASN A 471 11.65 -1.09 36.89
C ASN A 471 10.59 -2.04 36.28
N SER A 472 9.74 -1.57 35.38
CA SER A 472 8.86 -2.43 34.59
C SER A 472 9.52 -2.74 33.25
N ASN A 473 9.97 -3.98 33.07
CA ASN A 473 10.50 -4.55 31.81
C ASN A 473 9.48 -4.57 30.64
N VAL A 474 8.43 -3.75 30.65
CA VAL A 474 7.41 -3.73 29.61
C VAL A 474 7.81 -2.68 28.56
N PRO A 475 8.19 -3.09 27.33
CA PRO A 475 8.49 -2.14 26.28
C PRO A 475 7.24 -1.29 26.00
N THR A 476 7.38 0.02 26.15
CA THR A 476 6.30 0.99 25.94
C THR A 476 6.15 1.28 24.45
N HIS A 477 4.92 1.31 23.95
CA HIS A 477 4.64 1.63 22.55
C HIS A 477 5.00 3.11 22.25
N PRO A 478 5.77 3.42 21.18
CA PRO A 478 6.33 4.76 20.97
C PRO A 478 5.33 5.82 20.51
N PHE A 479 4.11 5.45 20.12
CA PHE A 479 3.13 6.37 19.55
C PHE A 479 1.79 6.31 20.28
N LEU A 480 1.09 7.44 20.32
CA LEU A 480 -0.33 7.51 20.68
C LEU A 480 -1.15 7.74 19.41
N TYR A 481 -2.40 7.29 19.41
CA TYR A 481 -3.28 7.38 18.26
C TYR A 481 -4.58 8.05 18.63
N ALA A 482 -5.12 8.87 17.74
CA ALA A 482 -6.41 9.49 17.96
C ALA A 482 -7.20 9.61 16.66
N LYS A 483 -8.52 9.52 16.78
CA LYS A 483 -9.47 9.84 15.71
C LYS A 483 -9.83 11.31 15.80
N VAL A 484 -9.74 12.02 14.67
CA VAL A 484 -10.11 13.43 14.58
C VAL A 484 -11.62 13.55 14.50
N LEU A 485 -12.24 14.23 15.47
CA LEU A 485 -13.69 14.48 15.52
C LEU A 485 -14.05 15.83 14.90
N GLY A 486 -13.20 16.83 15.09
CA GLY A 486 -13.42 18.16 14.54
C GLY A 486 -12.17 19.02 14.58
N ILE A 487 -12.08 19.94 13.63
CA ILE A 487 -10.95 20.86 13.49
C ILE A 487 -11.51 22.27 13.65
N TYR A 488 -10.92 23.07 14.53
CA TYR A 488 -11.49 24.34 14.91
C TYR A 488 -10.43 25.43 15.05
N HIS A 489 -10.88 26.68 14.99
CA HIS A 489 -10.12 27.79 15.53
C HIS A 489 -11.02 28.80 16.21
N ALA A 490 -10.44 29.60 17.11
CA ALA A 490 -11.10 30.72 17.74
C ALA A 490 -10.12 31.84 18.10
N ASN A 491 -10.62 33.07 18.19
CA ASN A 491 -9.89 34.18 18.80
C ASN A 491 -10.15 34.17 20.30
N VAL A 492 -9.12 33.87 21.08
CA VAL A 492 -9.22 33.63 22.52
C VAL A 492 -8.33 34.63 23.25
N SER A 493 -8.84 35.15 24.37
CA SER A 493 -8.09 36.00 25.30
C SER A 493 -7.97 35.31 26.64
N TYR A 494 -6.85 35.53 27.33
CA TYR A 494 -6.62 35.08 28.69
C TYR A 494 -6.22 36.29 29.54
N ARG A 495 -6.86 36.45 30.70
CA ARG A 495 -6.68 37.62 31.58
C ARG A 495 -6.96 38.94 30.82
N GLN A 496 -5.99 39.86 30.82
CA GLN A 496 -6.07 41.16 30.15
C GLN A 496 -5.30 41.18 28.82
N ASN A 497 -4.85 40.02 28.33
CA ASN A 497 -4.10 39.94 27.09
C ASN A 497 -5.02 40.13 25.88
N ALA A 498 -4.46 40.69 24.81
CA ALA A 498 -5.16 40.82 23.55
C ALA A 498 -5.59 39.44 23.01
N PRO A 499 -6.78 39.33 22.38
CA PRO A 499 -7.20 38.08 21.76
C PRO A 499 -6.19 37.61 20.72
N ARG A 500 -5.87 36.32 20.76
CA ARG A 500 -5.01 35.63 19.79
C ARG A 500 -5.78 34.50 19.13
N ARG A 501 -5.55 34.29 17.85
CA ARG A 501 -6.03 33.12 17.13
C ARG A 501 -5.36 31.85 17.67
N MET A 502 -6.18 30.88 18.04
CA MET A 502 -5.74 29.55 18.46
C MET A 502 -6.47 28.51 17.63
N ASP A 503 -5.70 27.60 17.04
CA ASP A 503 -6.20 26.48 16.26
C ASP A 503 -6.08 25.22 17.13
N PHE A 504 -7.11 24.37 17.15
CA PHE A 504 -7.18 23.19 18.01
C PHE A 504 -7.99 22.08 17.34
N VAL A 505 -7.68 20.84 17.67
CA VAL A 505 -8.35 19.65 17.10
C VAL A 505 -9.02 18.87 18.23
N HIS A 506 -10.30 18.57 18.08
CA HIS A 506 -11.04 17.67 18.96
C HIS A 506 -10.79 16.23 18.53
N VAL A 507 -10.36 15.38 19.46
CA VAL A 507 -9.97 14.00 19.17
C VAL A 507 -10.59 13.00 20.14
N ARG A 508 -10.68 11.74 19.69
CA ARG A 508 -10.97 10.57 20.53
C ARG A 508 -9.74 9.66 20.55
N TRP A 509 -9.23 9.34 21.73
CA TRP A 509 -8.02 8.54 21.90
C TRP A 509 -8.26 7.05 21.59
N LEU A 510 -7.24 6.42 21.01
CA LEU A 510 -7.13 4.98 20.85
C LEU A 510 -5.90 4.48 21.62
N TYR A 511 -6.10 3.41 22.38
CA TYR A 511 -5.11 2.85 23.28
C TYR A 511 -4.50 1.59 22.68
N TYR A 512 -3.19 1.44 22.85
CA TYR A 512 -2.45 0.27 22.39
C TYR A 512 -2.81 -0.96 23.23
N ASP A 513 -3.13 -2.08 22.56
CA ASP A 513 -3.45 -3.34 23.23
C ASP A 513 -2.17 -4.05 23.69
N TYR A 514 -1.80 -3.83 24.96
CA TYR A 514 -0.68 -4.53 25.60
C TYR A 514 -0.96 -6.02 25.87
N GLY A 515 -2.22 -6.48 25.80
CA GLY A 515 -2.59 -7.88 25.92
C GLY A 515 -2.22 -8.70 24.69
N GLN A 516 -2.24 -8.06 23.50
CA GLN A 516 -1.79 -8.64 22.24
C GLN A 516 -0.79 -7.73 21.55
N PRO A 517 0.47 -7.68 22.03
CA PRO A 517 1.46 -6.78 21.46
C PRO A 517 1.69 -7.09 19.97
N GLY A 518 1.93 -6.05 19.19
CA GLY A 518 2.48 -6.13 17.84
C GLY A 518 4.01 -6.05 17.87
N GLY A 519 4.66 -6.43 16.76
CA GLY A 519 6.12 -6.48 16.74
C GLY A 519 6.70 -7.25 15.57
N ARG A 520 7.91 -6.86 15.17
CA ARG A 520 8.67 -7.58 14.13
C ARG A 520 9.07 -8.98 14.59
N ASP A 521 9.40 -9.15 15.87
CA ASP A 521 9.84 -10.43 16.43
C ASP A 521 8.72 -11.48 16.50
N ILE A 522 7.47 -11.03 16.56
CA ILE A 522 6.27 -11.87 16.63
C ILE A 522 5.45 -11.86 15.34
N PHE A 523 5.90 -11.15 14.30
CA PHE A 523 5.28 -11.06 12.98
C PHE A 523 3.81 -10.64 13.01
N ARG A 524 3.49 -9.67 13.87
CA ARG A 524 2.12 -9.17 14.07
C ARG A 524 2.09 -7.64 14.00
N LEU A 525 1.03 -7.10 13.41
CA LEU A 525 0.77 -5.66 13.38
C LEU A 525 0.39 -5.16 14.78
N ASP A 526 0.69 -3.90 15.05
CA ASP A 526 0.26 -3.25 16.29
C ASP A 526 -1.26 -3.13 16.30
N CYS A 527 -1.85 -3.33 17.48
CA CYS A 527 -3.29 -3.30 17.68
C CYS A 527 -3.66 -2.15 18.61
N VAL A 528 -4.69 -1.39 18.26
CA VAL A 528 -5.21 -0.27 19.06
C VAL A 528 -6.72 -0.33 19.13
N GLY A 529 -7.33 0.11 20.23
CA GLY A 529 -8.78 0.10 20.43
C GLY A 529 -9.28 1.30 21.21
N TYR A 530 -10.60 1.47 21.27
CA TYR A 530 -11.22 2.45 22.15
C TYR A 530 -11.39 1.86 23.55
N GLU A 531 -11.37 2.72 24.57
CA GLU A 531 -11.85 2.38 25.90
C GLU A 531 -13.35 2.74 26.03
N PRO A 532 -14.14 1.98 26.82
CA PRO A 532 -15.55 2.29 27.04
C PRO A 532 -15.75 3.58 27.86
N CYS A 533 -16.74 4.38 27.48
CA CYS A 533 -17.10 5.65 28.12
C CYS A 533 -18.34 5.50 29.03
N TYR A 534 -18.24 4.74 30.13
CA TYR A 534 -19.39 4.51 31.03
C TYR A 534 -19.51 5.54 32.14
N SER A 535 -18.39 6.12 32.56
CA SER A 535 -18.30 7.12 33.61
C SER A 535 -17.90 8.50 33.08
N ASP A 536 -18.04 9.53 33.93
CA ASP A 536 -17.56 10.88 33.60
C ASP A 536 -16.03 10.91 33.47
N GLU A 537 -15.32 10.09 34.24
CA GLU A 537 -13.85 9.95 34.18
C GLU A 537 -13.42 9.31 32.85
N ASP A 538 -14.09 8.24 32.44
CA ASP A 538 -13.80 7.57 31.16
C ASP A 538 -13.98 8.53 29.96
N ASN A 539 -15.01 9.39 30.02
CA ASN A 539 -15.23 10.41 29.00
C ASN A 539 -14.11 11.47 28.99
N LEU A 540 -13.63 11.85 30.18
CA LEU A 540 -12.54 12.81 30.32
C LEU A 540 -11.20 12.27 29.80
N ASP A 541 -11.00 10.96 29.89
CA ASP A 541 -9.81 10.26 29.37
C ASP A 541 -9.94 9.94 27.88
N SER A 542 -11.15 9.70 27.37
CA SER A 542 -11.36 9.26 25.98
C SER A 542 -11.38 10.40 24.96
N PHE A 543 -11.84 11.58 25.35
CA PHE A 543 -11.96 12.75 24.48
C PHE A 543 -11.04 13.86 24.95
N ASP A 544 -10.37 14.55 24.04
CA ASP A 544 -9.58 15.73 24.40
C ASP A 544 -9.35 16.69 23.22
N PHE A 545 -8.69 17.80 23.50
CA PHE A 545 -8.19 18.74 22.50
C PHE A 545 -6.68 18.74 22.42
N VAL A 546 -6.16 18.82 21.19
CA VAL A 546 -4.72 18.83 20.91
C VAL A 546 -4.35 20.02 20.02
N ASP A 547 -3.11 20.52 20.16
CA ASP A 547 -2.58 21.54 19.24
C ASP A 547 -2.21 20.81 17.94
N PRO A 548 -2.67 21.29 16.76
CA PRO A 548 -2.27 20.73 15.48
C PRO A 548 -0.76 20.53 15.28
N LYS A 549 0.09 21.26 16.02
CA LYS A 549 1.56 21.16 15.98
C LYS A 549 2.13 19.89 16.59
N ASP A 550 1.36 19.21 17.44
CA ASP A 550 1.79 18.01 18.15
C ASP A 550 1.47 16.75 17.35
N ILE A 551 0.59 16.87 16.34
CA ILE A 551 0.31 15.81 15.37
C ILE A 551 1.56 15.57 14.53
N ILE A 552 2.07 14.33 14.57
CA ILE A 552 3.22 13.93 13.75
C ILE A 552 2.77 13.76 12.29
N ARG A 553 1.78 12.89 12.06
CA ARG A 553 1.24 12.54 10.73
C ARG A 553 -0.16 11.94 10.82
N ALA A 554 -0.84 11.85 9.68
CA ALA A 554 -1.98 10.96 9.54
C ALA A 554 -1.52 9.50 9.60
N THR A 555 -2.39 8.60 10.08
CA THR A 555 -2.11 7.17 10.16
C THR A 555 -3.23 6.37 9.52
N HIS A 556 -2.90 5.21 8.96
CA HIS A 556 -3.88 4.29 8.39
C HIS A 556 -4.16 3.18 9.40
N LEU A 557 -5.35 3.21 9.98
CA LEU A 557 -5.85 2.16 10.87
C LEU A 557 -6.84 1.28 10.10
N ILE A 558 -6.56 -0.01 10.04
CA ILE A 558 -7.41 -0.99 9.35
C ILE A 558 -8.22 -1.74 10.42
N PRO A 559 -9.56 -1.81 10.32
CA PRO A 559 -10.35 -2.51 11.31
C PRO A 559 -9.93 -3.97 11.53
N ASP A 560 -9.99 -4.42 12.78
CA ASP A 560 -9.93 -5.84 13.10
C ASP A 560 -11.30 -6.49 12.81
N PHE A 561 -11.41 -7.03 11.59
CA PHE A 561 -12.61 -7.70 11.12
C PHE A 561 -12.92 -9.01 11.87
N ARG A 562 -11.97 -9.57 12.61
CA ARG A 562 -12.18 -10.80 13.39
C ARG A 562 -12.87 -10.50 14.71
N SER A 563 -12.45 -9.45 15.41
CA SER A 563 -13.10 -9.01 16.65
C SER A 563 -14.45 -8.35 16.40
N GLY A 564 -14.63 -7.74 15.23
CA GLY A 564 -15.90 -7.15 14.82
C GLY A 564 -16.17 -5.80 15.49
N THR A 565 -17.45 -5.45 15.57
CA THR A 565 -17.91 -4.14 16.06
C THR A 565 -18.55 -4.25 17.45
N SER A 566 -18.70 -3.11 18.11
CA SER A 566 -19.48 -2.97 19.34
C SER A 566 -20.15 -1.59 19.35
N ALA A 567 -21.37 -1.53 19.88
CA ALA A 567 -22.07 -0.28 20.17
C ALA A 567 -21.91 0.13 21.65
N ASP A 568 -21.17 -0.65 22.44
CA ASP A 568 -21.13 -0.54 23.90
C ASP A 568 -20.01 0.40 24.39
N PHE A 569 -19.22 0.98 23.49
CA PHE A 569 -18.16 1.91 23.87
C PHE A 569 -18.67 3.29 24.27
N LEU A 570 -19.86 3.67 23.81
CA LEU A 570 -20.47 4.97 24.08
C LEU A 570 -21.85 4.75 24.69
N THR A 571 -22.31 5.71 25.49
CA THR A 571 -23.66 5.66 26.08
C THR A 571 -24.71 6.09 25.06
N ALA A 572 -24.36 7.04 24.18
CA ALA A 572 -25.21 7.53 23.13
C ALA A 572 -25.26 6.56 21.94
N SER A 573 -26.46 6.23 21.47
CA SER A 573 -26.65 5.39 20.27
C SER A 573 -26.28 6.09 18.96
N HIS A 574 -26.21 7.42 18.98
CA HIS A 574 -25.80 8.24 17.85
C HIS A 574 -24.82 9.30 18.36
N SER A 575 -23.54 9.06 18.16
CA SER A 575 -22.45 10.00 18.44
C SER A 575 -21.71 10.37 17.17
N ILE A 576 -21.25 11.62 17.09
CA ILE A 576 -20.29 12.08 16.05
C ILE A 576 -18.96 11.31 16.10
N SER A 577 -18.69 10.64 17.22
CA SER A 577 -17.45 9.92 17.47
C SER A 577 -17.45 8.46 17.02
N HIS A 578 -18.61 7.92 16.62
CA HIS A 578 -18.71 6.58 16.06
C HIS A 578 -17.92 6.40 14.76
N ASP A 579 -17.37 5.21 14.53
CA ASP A 579 -16.74 4.85 13.24
C ASP A 579 -17.75 4.83 12.10
N ASP A 580 -18.95 4.31 12.37
CA ASP A 580 -20.10 4.50 11.51
C ASP A 580 -21.20 5.27 12.26
N PRO A 581 -21.29 6.60 12.07
CA PRO A 581 -22.34 7.41 12.70
C PRO A 581 -23.76 7.06 12.25
N THR A 582 -23.93 6.35 11.13
CA THR A 582 -25.25 5.98 10.61
C THR A 582 -25.78 4.69 11.22
N GLU A 583 -24.90 3.72 11.48
CA GLU A 583 -25.25 2.47 12.12
C GLU A 583 -25.01 2.48 13.65
N GLY A 584 -24.26 3.47 14.17
CA GLY A 584 -24.06 3.69 15.60
C GLY A 584 -23.11 2.67 16.24
N PHE A 585 -22.05 2.27 15.53
CA PHE A 585 -21.07 1.32 16.05
C PHE A 585 -19.62 1.80 15.90
N ASP A 586 -18.77 1.22 16.73
CA ASP A 586 -17.31 1.31 16.64
C ASP A 586 -16.71 -0.06 16.35
N TRP A 587 -15.56 -0.08 15.68
CA TRP A 587 -14.73 -1.27 15.64
C TRP A 587 -14.06 -1.49 17.00
N ARG A 588 -14.01 -2.74 17.46
CA ARG A 588 -13.39 -3.04 18.77
C ARG A 588 -11.90 -2.73 18.77
N TYR A 589 -11.24 -3.07 17.67
CA TYR A 589 -9.81 -2.88 17.49
C TYR A 589 -9.49 -2.51 16.05
N PHE A 590 -8.31 -1.93 15.88
CA PHE A 590 -7.70 -1.61 14.61
C PHE A 590 -6.25 -2.08 14.59
N TYR A 591 -5.83 -2.59 13.44
CA TYR A 591 -4.43 -2.82 13.15
C TYR A 591 -3.79 -1.54 12.58
N VAL A 592 -2.65 -1.15 13.13
CA VAL A 592 -1.83 -0.06 12.60
C VAL A 592 -1.13 -0.55 11.34
N ASN A 593 -1.46 0.06 10.20
CA ASN A 593 -0.80 -0.26 8.93
C ASN A 593 0.59 0.38 8.92
N ARG A 594 1.62 -0.45 9.14
CA ARG A 594 3.02 -0.03 9.33
C ARG A 594 3.72 0.41 8.05
#